data_AF-A0A258SWV4-F1
#
_entry.id   AF-A0A258SWV4-F1
#
_cell.length_a   1.000
_cell.length_b   1.000
_cell.length_c   1.000
_cell.angle_alpha   90.00
_cell.angle_beta   90.00
_cell.angle_gamma   90.00
#
_symmetry.space_group_name_H-M   'P 1'
#
loop_
_entity.id
_entity.type
_entity.pdbx_description
1 polymer ?
#
loop_
_entity_poly.entity_id
_entity_poly.type
_entity_poly.pdbx_seq_one_letter_code
_entity_poly.pdbx_strand_id
1 'polypeptide(L)' 'MFAQSADPAGMKKALDDRAPMHRMGRPEEIAEAILWLASDKSAFATGSTLTIDGGTSIW' A
#
# COMPACT_ATOMS: atom_id res chain seq x y z
N MET A 1 15.20 7.08 -3.24
CA MET A 1 15.37 6.40 -1.93
C MET A 1 16.38 5.27 -2.02
N PHE A 2 16.13 4.17 -2.74
CA PHE A 2 17.08 3.04 -2.81
C PHE A 2 18.42 3.35 -3.48
N ALA A 3 18.42 4.14 -4.56
CA ALA A 3 19.63 4.47 -5.32
C ALA A 3 20.67 5.31 -4.54
N GLN A 4 20.32 5.81 -3.36
CA GLN A 4 21.19 6.61 -2.50
C GLN A 4 21.59 5.86 -1.21
N SER A 5 21.19 4.60 -1.06
CA SER A 5 21.53 3.79 0.11
C SER A 5 22.89 3.11 -0.06
N ALA A 6 23.68 3.06 1.02
CA ALA A 6 24.89 2.23 1.10
C ALA A 6 24.56 0.72 1.08
N ASP A 7 23.34 0.34 1.47
CA ASP A 7 22.79 -1.01 1.35
C ASP A 7 21.36 -0.95 0.79
N PRO A 8 21.19 -0.95 -0.55
CA PRO A 8 19.87 -0.90 -1.18
C PRO A 8 19.03 -2.17 -0.91
N ALA A 9 19.66 -3.33 -0.80
CA ALA A 9 18.97 -4.61 -0.61
C ALA A 9 18.42 -4.73 0.81
N GLY A 10 19.24 -4.41 1.82
CA GLY A 10 18.80 -4.36 3.22
C GLY A 10 17.74 -3.29 3.44
N MET A 11 17.88 -2.12 2.81
CA MET A 11 16.83 -1.08 2.87
C MET A 11 15.51 -1.57 2.25
N LYS A 12 15.54 -2.24 1.10
CA LYS A 12 14.34 -2.83 0.48
C LYS A 12 13.70 -3.85 1.41
N LYS A 13 14.49 -4.78 1.94
CA LYS A 13 13.98 -5.81 2.87
C LYS A 13 13.34 -5.18 4.11
N ALA A 14 13.99 -4.19 4.71
CA ALA A 14 13.47 -3.49 5.87
C ALA A 14 12.14 -2.77 5.59
N LEU A 15 11.93 -2.26 4.37
CA LEU A 15 10.65 -1.68 3.96
C LEU A 15 9.58 -2.74 3.70
N ASP A 16 9.94 -3.82 3.01
CA ASP A 16 9.02 -4.94 2.74
C ASP A 16 8.48 -5.53 4.07
N ASP A 17 9.35 -5.66 5.09
CA ASP A 17 8.99 -6.22 6.40
C ASP A 17 8.16 -5.29 7.30
N ARG A 18 7.89 -4.03 6.91
CA ARG A 18 7.04 -3.12 7.71
C ARG A 18 5.57 -3.53 7.70
N ALA A 19 5.15 -4.23 6.65
CA ALA A 19 3.80 -4.72 6.49
C ALA A 19 3.78 -6.23 6.75
N PRO A 20 2.73 -6.78 7.39
CA PRO A 20 2.51 -8.23 7.49
C PRO A 20 2.58 -8.99 6.15
N MET A 21 2.32 -8.30 5.04
CA MET A 21 2.42 -8.89 3.70
C MET A 21 3.87 -9.08 3.20
N HIS A 22 4.88 -8.61 3.93
CA HIS A 22 6.31 -8.77 3.61
C HIS A 22 6.68 -8.31 2.19
N ARG A 23 6.01 -7.27 1.70
CA ARG A 23 6.28 -6.64 0.41
C ARG A 23 5.71 -5.23 0.35
N MET A 24 6.34 -4.38 -0.45
CA MET A 24 5.72 -3.16 -0.94
C MET A 24 4.47 -3.47 -1.78
N GLY A 25 3.44 -2.63 -1.63
CA GLY A 25 2.29 -2.61 -2.53
C GLY A 25 2.71 -2.23 -3.95
N ARG A 26 2.03 -2.81 -4.95
CA ARG A 26 2.20 -2.38 -6.34
C ARG A 26 1.26 -1.19 -6.64
N PRO A 27 1.66 -0.24 -7.51
CA PRO A 27 0.80 0.88 -7.89
C PRO A 27 -0.59 0.46 -8.37
N GLU A 28 -0.69 -0.66 -9.08
CA GLU A 28 -1.96 -1.18 -9.60
C GLU A 28 -2.91 -1.57 -8.47
N GLU A 29 -2.40 -2.05 -7.33
CA GLU A 29 -3.25 -2.42 -6.18
C GLU A 29 -3.90 -1.18 -5.55
N ILE A 30 -3.21 -0.03 -5.60
CA ILE A 30 -3.77 1.26 -5.17
C ILE A 30 -4.75 1.78 -6.22
N ALA A 31 -4.41 1.65 -7.51
CA ALA A 31 -5.27 2.07 -8.61
C ALA A 31 -6.62 1.34 -8.60
N GLU A 32 -6.64 0.03 -8.33
CA GLU A 32 -7.89 -0.75 -8.23
C GLU A 32 -8.78 -0.27 -7.07
N ALA A 33 -8.19 0.09 -5.92
CA ALA A 33 -8.96 0.64 -4.79
C ALA A 33 -9.55 2.02 -5.14
N ILE A 34 -8.77 2.86 -5.84
CA ILE A 34 -9.25 4.15 -6.36
C ILE A 34 -10.39 3.92 -7.37
N LEU A 35 -10.23 2.98 -8.29
CA LEU A 35 -11.24 2.66 -9.30
C LEU A 35 -12.53 2.16 -8.66
N TRP A 36 -12.45 1.34 -7.62
CA TRP A 36 -13.63 0.90 -6.87
C TRP A 36 -14.37 2.09 -6.22
N LEU A 37 -13.63 2.98 -5.55
CA LEU A 37 -14.17 4.21 -4.95
C LEU A 37 -14.77 5.17 -5.98
N ALA A 38 -14.26 5.19 -7.21
CA ALA A 38 -14.77 6.02 -8.29
C ALA A 38 -15.93 5.38 -9.07
N SER A 39 -16.23 4.10 -8.82
CA SER A 39 -17.25 3.34 -9.54
C SER A 39 -18.60 3.29 -8.81
N ASP A 40 -19.66 2.97 -9.56
CA ASP A 40 -21.01 2.75 -9.00
C ASP A 40 -21.06 1.64 -7.93
N LYS A 41 -20.04 0.76 -7.87
CA LYS A 41 -19.96 -0.29 -6.84
C LYS A 41 -19.82 0.25 -5.42
N SER A 42 -19.44 1.52 -5.27
CA SER A 42 -19.27 2.18 -3.98
C SER A 42 -20.27 3.33 -3.78
N ALA A 43 -21.39 3.36 -4.51
CA ALA A 43 -22.33 4.48 -4.56
C ALA A 43 -22.89 4.97 -3.20
N PHE A 44 -22.83 4.15 -2.15
CA PHE A 44 -23.26 4.53 -0.80
C PHE A 44 -22.10 4.64 0.22
N ALA A 45 -20.85 4.45 -0.23
CA ALA A 45 -19.67 4.55 0.61
C ALA A 45 -19.15 6.00 0.62
N THR A 46 -19.43 6.72 1.70
CA THR A 46 -18.96 8.10 1.91
C THR A 46 -18.55 8.32 3.37
N GLY A 47 -17.75 9.36 3.63
CA GLY A 47 -17.32 9.75 4.98
C GLY A 47 -16.33 8.79 5.67
N SER A 48 -15.75 7.86 4.92
CA SER A 48 -14.81 6.84 5.46
C SER A 48 -13.47 6.88 4.71
N THR A 49 -12.41 6.49 5.40
CA THR A 49 -11.08 6.25 4.81
C THR A 49 -10.91 4.77 4.48
N LEU A 50 -10.57 4.44 3.24
CA LEU A 50 -10.20 3.09 2.83
C LEU A 50 -8.69 2.91 2.96
N THR A 51 -8.23 2.15 3.95
CA THR A 51 -6.80 1.87 4.17
C THR A 51 -6.33 0.71 3.29
N ILE A 52 -5.29 0.95 2.49
CA ILE A 52 -4.64 -0.04 1.62
C ILE A 52 -3.12 0.03 1.83
N ASP A 53 -2.59 -0.74 2.78
CA ASP A 53 -1.20 -0.61 3.23
C ASP A 53 -0.53 -1.95 3.59
N GLY A 54 -1.13 -3.06 3.19
CA GLY A 54 -0.64 -4.40 3.51
C GLY A 54 -0.66 -4.76 5.00
N GLY A 55 -1.43 -4.03 5.83
CA GLY A 55 -1.58 -4.25 7.27
C GLY A 55 -0.67 -3.39 8.14
N THR A 56 0.10 -2.47 7.56
CA THR A 56 1.09 -1.63 8.27
C THR A 56 0.46 -0.77 9.38
N SER A 57 -0.80 -0.36 9.24
CA SER A 57 -1.45 0.56 10.18
C SER A 57 -1.90 -0.06 11.50
N ILE A 58 -1.97 -1.40 11.59
CA ILE A 58 -2.60 -2.09 12.74
C ILE A 58 -1.78 -3.28 13.26
N TRP A 59 -0.56 -3.45 12.77
CA TRP A 59 0.34 -4.52 13.17
C TRP A 59 1.43 -4.04 14.12
#